data_AF-A0A3D5IFV2-F1
#
_entry.id   AF-A0A3D5IFV2-F1
#
_cell.length_a   1.000
_cell.length_b   1.000
_cell.length_c   1.000
_cell.angle_alpha   90.00
_cell.angle_beta   90.00
_cell.angle_gamma   90.00
#
_symmetry.space_group_name_H-M   'P 1'
#
loop_
_entity.id
_entity.type
_entity.pdbx_description
1 polymer ?
#
loop_
_entity_poly.entity_id
_entity_poly.type
_entity_poly.pdbx_seq_one_letter_code
_entity_poly.pdbx_strand_id
1 'polypeptide(L)'
;MSESISVCGTDCGACSFFGGMCGGCNECQGRVFHAPTGCACPIYACVREKKGLRNCAQCPDLPCSLWQSTRDPSFTDEQFAANIAGRVENLRKRMTNRELADFVSAQLAPLPEVRRIPMMGGFIFYYRERIFGGVYGTGFMVKNVPAAWRFMPGTSAEPPYDGAQPMLHVPILADSAKLRAMVQAMWEELPERPPKKRKR
;
A
#
# COMPACT_ATOMS: atom_id res chain seq x y z
N MET A 1 0.08 8.51 18.64
CA MET A 1 0.56 8.43 17.23
C MET A 1 -0.13 9.53 16.45
N SER A 2 0.62 10.44 15.84
CA SER A 2 0.13 11.77 15.43
C SER A 2 -1.00 11.72 14.38
N GLU A 3 -2.09 12.44 14.62
CA GLU A 3 -3.16 12.72 13.63
C GLU A 3 -2.71 13.64 12.48
N SER A 4 -1.39 13.84 12.32
CA SER A 4 -0.81 14.85 11.44
C SER A 4 -0.68 14.45 9.96
N ILE A 5 -0.96 13.21 9.55
CA ILE A 5 -0.90 12.84 8.12
C ILE A 5 -2.23 13.16 7.44
N SER A 6 -2.14 13.91 6.34
CA SER A 6 -3.25 14.28 5.48
C SER A 6 -3.82 13.09 4.71
N VAL A 7 -5.00 13.26 4.10
CA VAL A 7 -5.64 12.24 3.25
C VAL A 7 -4.77 11.79 2.06
N CYS A 8 -3.77 12.59 1.69
CA CYS A 8 -2.88 12.37 0.57
C CYS A 8 -1.44 12.07 1.00
N GLY A 9 -1.19 11.80 2.29
CA GLY A 9 0.12 11.35 2.79
C GLY A 9 1.09 12.46 3.21
N THR A 10 0.70 13.73 3.08
CA THR A 10 1.53 14.85 3.56
C THR A 10 1.57 14.87 5.07
N ASP A 11 2.75 15.05 5.67
CA ASP A 11 2.88 15.25 7.10
C ASP A 11 2.69 16.72 7.48
N CYS A 12 1.52 17.03 8.02
CA CYS A 12 1.21 18.35 8.55
C CYS A 12 2.10 18.71 9.74
N GLY A 13 2.63 17.73 10.49
CA GLY A 13 3.51 17.98 11.63
C GLY A 13 4.88 18.52 11.22
N ALA A 14 5.30 18.24 9.99
CA ALA A 14 6.53 18.77 9.39
C ALA A 14 6.27 19.96 8.44
N CYS A 15 5.02 20.42 8.32
CA CYS A 15 4.63 21.48 7.40
C CYS A 15 4.65 22.84 8.08
N SER A 16 5.42 23.79 7.56
CA SER A 16 5.54 25.15 8.12
C SER A 16 4.25 25.97 8.07
N PHE A 17 3.28 25.58 7.24
CA PHE A 17 1.99 26.28 7.11
C PHE A 17 0.93 25.77 8.09
N PHE A 18 1.12 24.58 8.66
CA PHE A 18 0.13 23.95 9.55
C PHE A 18 0.07 24.68 10.90
N GLY A 19 -1.14 24.92 11.41
CA GLY A 19 -1.38 25.65 12.66
C GLY A 19 -1.29 27.18 12.55
N GLY A 20 -0.77 27.70 11.44
CA GLY A 20 -0.83 29.12 11.08
C GLY A 20 -1.97 29.37 10.10
N MET A 21 -1.63 29.56 8.82
CA MET A 21 -2.61 29.81 7.76
C MET A 21 -3.37 28.55 7.29
N CYS A 22 -3.02 27.36 7.77
CA CYS A 22 -3.64 26.09 7.39
C CYS A 22 -4.03 25.28 8.63
N GLY A 23 -5.33 25.04 8.82
CA GLY A 23 -5.85 24.10 9.85
C GLY A 23 -5.67 22.62 9.48
N GLY A 24 -5.13 22.33 8.30
CA GLY A 24 -4.96 20.96 7.81
C GLY A 24 -6.23 20.39 7.15
N CYS A 25 -6.02 19.43 6.25
CA CYS A 25 -7.08 19.00 5.33
C CYS A 25 -8.28 18.35 6.02
N ASN A 26 -8.09 17.69 7.16
CA ASN A 26 -9.17 17.01 7.86
C ASN A 26 -10.11 18.02 8.53
N GLU A 27 -9.56 19.11 9.08
CA GLU A 27 -10.31 20.17 9.73
C GLU A 27 -11.03 21.06 8.71
N CYS A 28 -10.32 21.51 7.67
CA CYS A 28 -10.91 22.37 6.64
C CYS A 28 -11.66 21.62 5.53
N GLN A 29 -11.84 20.30 5.68
CA GLN A 29 -12.43 19.41 4.67
C GLN A 29 -11.80 19.61 3.27
N GLY A 30 -10.46 19.65 3.22
CA GLY A 30 -9.70 19.80 2.00
C GLY A 30 -9.62 21.22 1.43
N ARG A 31 -10.31 22.21 2.01
CA ARG A 31 -10.25 23.63 1.61
C ARG A 31 -9.02 24.31 2.19
N VAL A 32 -7.85 23.74 1.90
CA VAL A 32 -6.54 24.24 2.34
C VAL A 32 -6.15 25.50 1.55
N PHE A 33 -5.16 26.26 2.04
CA PHE A 33 -4.77 27.56 1.48
C PHE A 33 -4.40 27.55 -0.01
N HIS A 34 -3.94 26.41 -0.53
CA HIS A 34 -3.56 26.25 -1.94
C HIS A 34 -4.66 25.57 -2.79
N ALA A 35 -5.85 25.32 -2.22
CA ALA A 35 -7.00 24.84 -2.96
C ALA A 35 -7.73 26.02 -3.64
N PRO A 36 -8.42 25.80 -4.77
CA PRO A 36 -9.24 26.85 -5.37
C PRO A 36 -10.25 27.41 -4.38
N THR A 37 -10.51 28.72 -4.43
CA THR A 37 -11.39 29.41 -3.46
C THR A 37 -12.76 28.73 -3.35
N GLY A 38 -13.16 28.39 -2.12
CA GLY A 38 -14.43 27.71 -1.84
C GLY A 38 -14.45 26.20 -2.12
N CYS A 39 -13.42 25.66 -2.77
CA CYS A 39 -13.36 24.27 -3.20
C CYS A 39 -12.39 23.45 -2.33
N ALA A 40 -12.74 22.17 -2.11
CA ALA A 40 -11.77 21.22 -1.58
C ALA A 40 -10.66 20.95 -2.61
N CYS A 41 -9.46 20.62 -2.16
CA CYS A 41 -8.39 20.25 -3.07
C CYS A 41 -8.78 19.01 -3.88
N PRO A 42 -8.30 18.86 -5.14
CA PRO A 42 -8.74 17.78 -6.03
C PRO A 42 -8.58 16.38 -5.44
N ILE A 43 -7.47 16.13 -4.70
CA ILE A 43 -7.23 14.84 -4.06
C ILE A 43 -8.23 14.58 -2.93
N TYR A 44 -8.51 15.59 -2.09
CA TYR A 44 -9.46 15.45 -0.99
C TYR A 44 -10.87 15.16 -1.53
N ALA A 45 -11.33 15.97 -2.49
CA ALA A 45 -12.62 15.78 -3.14
C ALA A 45 -12.76 14.38 -3.76
N CYS A 46 -11.70 13.91 -4.44
CA CYS A 46 -11.70 12.56 -5.01
C CYS A 46 -11.84 11.48 -3.93
N VAL A 47 -11.01 11.53 -2.88
CA VAL A 47 -10.91 10.41 -1.94
C VAL A 47 -12.03 10.41 -0.91
N ARG A 48 -12.38 11.56 -0.35
CA ARG A 48 -13.37 11.68 0.73
C ARG A 48 -14.79 11.83 0.19
N GLU A 49 -14.99 12.69 -0.81
CA GLU A 49 -16.33 13.05 -1.26
C GLU A 49 -16.83 12.12 -2.36
N LYS A 50 -16.02 11.85 -3.39
CA LYS A 50 -16.42 11.00 -4.53
C LYS A 50 -16.32 9.51 -4.24
N LYS A 51 -15.21 9.06 -3.67
CA LYS A 51 -14.95 7.63 -3.42
C LYS A 51 -15.36 7.17 -2.02
N GLY A 52 -15.63 8.09 -1.09
CA GLY A 52 -16.00 7.75 0.30
C GLY A 52 -14.90 7.02 1.07
N LEU A 53 -13.64 7.09 0.62
CA LEU A 53 -12.49 6.46 1.27
C LEU A 53 -11.96 7.37 2.39
N ARG A 54 -11.24 6.79 3.35
CA ARG A 54 -10.61 7.54 4.44
C ARG A 54 -9.44 8.41 3.95
N ASN A 55 -8.60 7.83 3.09
CA ASN A 55 -7.40 8.44 2.51
C ASN A 55 -6.98 7.68 1.25
N CYS A 56 -5.96 8.18 0.54
CA CYS A 56 -5.55 7.61 -0.74
C CYS A 56 -4.96 6.20 -0.62
N ALA A 57 -4.54 5.74 0.57
CA ALA A 57 -3.98 4.40 0.78
C ALA A 57 -4.96 3.29 0.39
N GLN A 58 -6.26 3.57 0.48
CA GLN A 58 -7.32 2.62 0.11
C GLN A 58 -7.63 2.62 -1.40
N CYS A 59 -7.03 3.52 -2.17
CA CYS A 59 -7.24 3.57 -3.62
C CYS A 59 -6.31 2.55 -4.31
N PRO A 60 -6.84 1.61 -5.11
CA PRO A 60 -6.00 0.62 -5.80
C PRO A 60 -5.05 1.28 -6.82
N ASP A 61 -5.42 2.43 -7.36
CA ASP A 61 -4.61 3.16 -8.33
C ASP A 61 -3.52 4.03 -7.68
N LEU A 62 -3.25 3.92 -6.37
CA LEU A 62 -2.29 4.79 -5.68
C LEU A 62 -0.82 4.49 -6.09
N PRO A 63 -0.01 5.50 -6.46
CA PRO A 63 -0.39 6.88 -6.76
C PRO A 63 -1.01 7.00 -8.17
N CYS A 64 -2.15 7.69 -8.28
CA CYS A 64 -2.88 7.80 -9.54
C CYS A 64 -2.54 9.11 -10.28
N SER A 65 -3.00 9.24 -11.53
CA SER A 65 -2.77 10.44 -12.35
C SER A 65 -3.22 11.74 -11.70
N LEU A 66 -4.22 11.72 -10.81
CA LEU A 66 -4.64 12.90 -10.05
C LEU A 66 -3.51 13.49 -9.20
N TRP A 67 -2.58 12.67 -8.72
CA TRP A 67 -1.45 13.17 -7.94
C TRP A 67 -0.53 14.05 -8.79
N GLN A 68 -0.42 13.79 -10.09
CA GLN A 68 0.35 14.65 -11.01
C GLN A 68 -0.24 16.06 -11.13
N SER A 69 -1.55 16.21 -10.99
CA SER A 69 -2.20 17.54 -10.98
C SER A 69 -1.86 18.40 -9.77
N THR A 70 -1.26 17.79 -8.72
CA THR A 70 -0.85 18.50 -7.49
C THR A 70 0.61 18.92 -7.50
N ARG A 71 1.24 18.91 -8.68
CA ARG A 71 2.64 19.29 -8.83
C ARG A 71 2.85 20.77 -8.53
N ASP A 72 3.78 21.03 -7.63
CA ASP A 72 4.31 22.38 -7.41
C ASP A 72 5.20 22.75 -8.62
N PRO A 73 4.92 23.86 -9.33
CA PRO A 73 5.73 24.31 -10.47
C PRO A 73 7.20 24.58 -10.10
N SER A 74 7.51 24.81 -8.82
CA SER A 74 8.88 25.02 -8.35
C SER A 74 9.70 23.74 -8.24
N PHE A 75 9.07 22.55 -8.31
CA PHE A 75 9.77 21.27 -8.17
C PHE A 75 10.29 20.76 -9.51
N THR A 76 11.53 20.26 -9.52
CA THR A 76 12.03 19.42 -10.61
C THR A 76 11.28 18.10 -10.67
N ASP A 77 11.44 17.36 -11.78
CA ASP A 77 10.81 16.04 -11.96
C ASP A 77 11.22 15.06 -10.85
N GLU A 78 12.50 15.07 -10.48
CA GLU A 78 13.06 14.21 -9.43
C GLU A 78 12.53 14.59 -8.05
N GLN A 79 12.49 15.89 -7.73
CA GLN A 79 11.95 16.37 -6.46
C GLN A 79 10.47 16.03 -6.32
N PHE A 80 9.71 16.19 -7.40
CA PHE A 80 8.30 15.83 -7.41
C PHE A 80 8.11 14.32 -7.27
N ALA A 81 8.86 13.50 -8.00
CA ALA A 81 8.81 12.04 -7.85
C ALA A 81 9.15 11.58 -6.42
N ALA A 82 10.18 12.17 -5.79
CA ALA A 82 10.53 11.92 -4.40
C ALA A 82 9.42 12.35 -3.43
N ASN A 83 8.77 13.49 -3.66
CA ASN A 83 7.64 13.94 -2.84
C ASN A 83 6.46 12.96 -2.91
N ILE A 84 6.11 12.50 -4.11
CA ILE A 84 5.06 11.50 -4.33
C ILE A 84 5.41 10.20 -3.60
N ALA A 85 6.65 9.70 -3.75
CA ALA A 85 7.11 8.49 -3.09
C ALA A 85 7.03 8.59 -1.56
N GLY A 86 7.51 9.70 -0.98
CA GLY A 86 7.46 9.93 0.46
C GLY A 86 6.02 9.97 1.01
N ARG A 87 5.11 10.63 0.30
CA ARG A 87 3.68 10.69 0.67
C ARG A 87 3.00 9.32 0.57
N VAL A 88 3.31 8.52 -0.45
CA VAL A 88 2.82 7.14 -0.56
C VAL A 88 3.33 6.29 0.60
N GLU A 89 4.61 6.44 0.97
CA GLU A 89 5.19 5.73 2.09
C GLU A 89 4.54 6.10 3.42
N ASN A 90 4.28 7.38 3.67
CA ASN A 90 3.55 7.85 4.85
C ASN A 90 2.15 7.25 4.95
N LEU A 91 1.45 7.11 3.82
CA LEU A 91 0.14 6.45 3.75
C LEU A 91 0.25 4.95 4.08
N ARG A 92 1.23 4.26 3.50
CA ARG A 92 1.46 2.82 3.71
C ARG A 92 1.79 2.49 5.16
N LYS A 93 2.64 3.28 5.82
CA LYS A 93 3.00 3.12 7.25
C LYS A 93 1.81 3.21 8.20
N ARG A 94 0.67 3.74 7.75
CA ARG A 94 -0.54 3.91 8.55
C ARG A 94 -1.66 2.96 8.18
N MET A 95 -1.47 2.13 7.16
CA MET A 95 -2.46 1.11 6.82
C MET A 95 -2.50 0.06 7.91
N THR A 96 -3.70 -0.24 8.38
CA THR A 96 -3.93 -1.45 9.17
C THR A 96 -3.63 -2.69 8.32
N ASN A 97 -3.34 -3.83 8.97
CA ASN A 97 -3.18 -5.09 8.26
C ASN A 97 -4.39 -5.44 7.39
N ARG A 98 -5.60 -5.03 7.82
CA ARG A 98 -6.83 -5.22 7.05
C ARG A 98 -6.84 -4.36 5.79
N GLU A 99 -6.59 -3.06 5.92
CA GLU A 99 -6.54 -2.15 4.76
C GLU A 99 -5.46 -2.57 3.77
N LEU A 100 -4.28 -2.98 4.25
CA LEU A 100 -3.21 -3.47 3.36
C LEU A 100 -3.63 -4.76 2.67
N ALA A 101 -4.27 -5.70 3.37
CA ALA A 101 -4.79 -6.90 2.74
C ALA A 101 -5.87 -6.57 1.70
N ASP A 102 -6.75 -5.60 1.96
CA ASP A 102 -7.80 -5.18 1.02
C ASP A 102 -7.18 -4.57 -0.24
N PHE A 103 -6.15 -3.75 -0.08
CA PHE A 103 -5.37 -3.22 -1.19
C PHE A 103 -4.73 -4.34 -2.01
N VAL A 104 -3.99 -5.27 -1.39
CA VAL A 104 -3.35 -6.40 -2.09
C VAL A 104 -4.39 -7.27 -2.81
N SER A 105 -5.55 -7.52 -2.19
CA SER A 105 -6.65 -8.24 -2.83
C SER A 105 -7.17 -7.51 -4.08
N ALA A 106 -7.27 -6.18 -4.05
CA ALA A 106 -7.67 -5.41 -5.22
C ALA A 106 -6.64 -5.50 -6.35
N GLN A 107 -5.34 -5.44 -6.06
CA GLN A 107 -4.27 -5.58 -7.06
C GLN A 107 -4.29 -6.95 -7.76
N LEU A 108 -4.65 -7.98 -6.99
CA LEU A 108 -4.72 -9.38 -7.45
C LEU A 108 -6.09 -9.78 -8.00
N ALA A 109 -7.11 -8.92 -7.93
CA ALA A 109 -8.48 -9.27 -8.33
C ALA A 109 -8.62 -9.85 -9.75
N PRO A 110 -7.85 -9.40 -10.77
CA PRO A 110 -7.88 -10.03 -12.09
C PRO A 110 -7.23 -11.42 -12.18
N LEU A 111 -6.47 -11.85 -11.17
CA LEU A 111 -5.86 -13.18 -11.11
C LEU A 111 -6.84 -14.15 -10.40
N PRO A 112 -7.44 -15.12 -11.11
CA PRO A 112 -8.35 -16.08 -10.48
C PRO A 112 -7.64 -16.95 -9.45
N GLU A 113 -8.41 -17.63 -8.60
CA GLU A 113 -7.90 -18.59 -7.59
C GLU A 113 -6.99 -17.98 -6.51
N VAL A 114 -6.96 -16.66 -6.40
CA VAL A 114 -6.38 -15.96 -5.25
C VAL A 114 -7.40 -15.91 -4.13
N ARG A 115 -7.00 -16.36 -2.94
CA ARG A 115 -7.82 -16.21 -1.71
C ARG A 115 -6.94 -15.81 -0.54
N ARG A 116 -7.55 -15.18 0.46
CA ARG A 116 -6.86 -14.85 1.72
C ARG A 116 -7.66 -15.34 2.92
N ILE A 117 -6.98 -15.57 4.03
CA ILE A 117 -7.58 -15.87 5.33
C ILE A 117 -6.96 -14.99 6.42
N PRO A 118 -7.71 -14.56 7.44
CA PRO A 118 -7.12 -13.92 8.61
C PRO A 118 -6.28 -14.92 9.41
N MET A 119 -5.14 -14.49 9.95
CA MET A 119 -4.32 -15.30 10.86
C MET A 119 -3.45 -14.41 11.75
N MET A 120 -3.51 -14.64 13.07
CA MET A 120 -2.65 -13.98 14.09
C MET A 120 -2.50 -12.45 13.88
N GLY A 121 -3.62 -11.74 13.75
CA GLY A 121 -3.61 -10.27 13.54
C GLY A 121 -3.21 -9.80 12.13
N GLY A 122 -2.80 -10.71 11.24
CA GLY A 122 -2.48 -10.47 9.84
C GLY A 122 -3.35 -11.27 8.89
N PHE A 123 -2.87 -11.46 7.65
CA PHE A 123 -3.56 -12.21 6.61
C PHE A 123 -2.58 -13.11 5.85
N ILE A 124 -3.01 -14.31 5.49
CA ILE A 124 -2.25 -15.20 4.59
C ILE A 124 -2.95 -15.26 3.25
N PHE A 125 -2.16 -15.17 2.19
CA PHE A 125 -2.60 -15.21 0.80
C PHE A 125 -2.21 -16.52 0.12
N TYR A 126 -3.16 -17.07 -0.61
CA TYR A 126 -3.06 -18.29 -1.37
C TYR A 126 -3.28 -17.99 -2.85
N TYR A 127 -2.58 -18.73 -3.70
CA TYR A 127 -2.83 -18.81 -5.11
C TYR A 127 -2.82 -20.29 -5.48
N ARG A 128 -3.92 -20.79 -6.06
CA ARG A 128 -4.09 -22.22 -6.41
C ARG A 128 -3.70 -23.14 -5.25
N GLU A 129 -4.33 -22.90 -4.09
CA GLU A 129 -4.15 -23.63 -2.83
C GLU A 129 -2.77 -23.59 -2.15
N ARG A 130 -1.76 -22.95 -2.76
CA ARG A 130 -0.42 -22.77 -2.16
C ARG A 130 -0.27 -21.39 -1.53
N ILE A 131 0.37 -21.32 -0.37
CA ILE A 131 0.65 -20.04 0.32
C ILE A 131 1.79 -19.35 -0.41
N PHE A 132 1.52 -18.19 -1.01
CA PHE A 132 2.56 -17.40 -1.66
C PHE A 132 3.05 -16.23 -0.80
N GLY A 133 2.22 -15.74 0.13
CA GLY A 133 2.58 -14.57 0.94
C GLY A 133 1.58 -14.26 2.04
N GLY A 134 1.77 -13.11 2.69
CA GLY A 134 0.95 -12.65 3.78
C GLY A 134 1.18 -11.19 4.15
N VAL A 135 0.21 -10.61 4.84
CA VAL A 135 0.32 -9.32 5.52
C VAL A 135 0.69 -9.58 6.98
N TYR A 136 1.81 -8.99 7.38
CA TYR A 136 2.40 -9.06 8.73
C TYR A 136 2.58 -7.65 9.29
N GLY A 137 3.02 -7.51 10.54
CA GLY A 137 3.29 -6.20 11.14
C GLY A 137 4.35 -5.38 10.38
N THR A 138 5.22 -6.05 9.62
CA THR A 138 6.25 -5.44 8.75
C THR A 138 5.76 -5.16 7.32
N GLY A 139 4.49 -5.40 7.02
CA GLY A 139 3.89 -5.19 5.70
C GLY A 139 3.59 -6.48 4.93
N PHE A 140 3.44 -6.37 3.61
CA PHE A 140 3.18 -7.53 2.75
C PHE A 140 4.49 -8.20 2.33
N MET A 141 4.58 -9.50 2.59
CA MET A 141 5.76 -10.31 2.28
C MET A 141 5.36 -11.57 1.53
N VAL A 142 6.26 -12.07 0.67
CA VAL A 142 6.07 -13.30 -0.11
C VAL A 142 7.14 -14.34 0.19
N LYS A 143 6.87 -15.60 -0.14
CA LYS A 143 7.83 -16.69 0.05
C LYS A 143 9.14 -16.39 -0.69
N ASN A 144 10.25 -16.76 -0.05
CA ASN A 144 11.58 -16.65 -0.61
C ASN A 144 11.81 -17.77 -1.64
N VAL A 145 11.47 -17.48 -2.90
CA VAL A 145 11.62 -18.39 -4.04
C VAL A 145 12.27 -17.66 -5.24
N PRO A 146 13.04 -18.35 -6.11
CA PRO A 146 13.71 -17.73 -7.26
C PRO A 146 12.83 -16.83 -8.14
N ALA A 147 11.57 -17.19 -8.38
CA ALA A 147 10.59 -16.38 -9.09
C ALA A 147 10.43 -15.00 -8.45
N ALA A 148 10.29 -14.90 -7.13
CA ALA A 148 10.08 -13.62 -6.47
C ALA A 148 11.30 -12.69 -6.64
N TRP A 149 12.52 -13.23 -6.58
CA TRP A 149 13.76 -12.48 -6.81
C TRP A 149 13.89 -11.93 -8.24
N ARG A 150 13.49 -12.71 -9.25
CA ARG A 150 13.53 -12.28 -10.66
C ARG A 150 12.68 -11.03 -10.90
N PHE A 151 11.54 -10.90 -10.21
CA PHE A 151 10.65 -9.75 -10.34
C PHE A 151 11.06 -8.55 -9.47
N MET A 152 11.79 -8.81 -8.38
CA MET A 152 12.17 -7.79 -7.39
C MET A 152 13.68 -7.81 -7.11
N PRO A 153 14.53 -7.56 -8.13
CA PRO A 153 15.97 -7.50 -7.92
C PRO A 153 16.31 -6.38 -6.93
N GLY A 154 16.99 -6.71 -5.84
CA GLY A 154 17.35 -5.75 -4.77
C GLY A 154 16.37 -5.67 -3.59
N THR A 155 15.37 -6.56 -3.51
CA THR A 155 14.55 -6.67 -2.28
C THR A 155 15.35 -7.29 -1.12
N SER A 156 14.85 -7.16 0.10
CA SER A 156 15.42 -7.80 1.30
C SER A 156 14.65 -9.05 1.72
N ALA A 157 15.36 -9.98 2.36
CA ALA A 157 14.79 -11.20 2.93
C ALA A 157 14.88 -11.15 4.45
N GLU A 158 13.73 -11.12 5.12
CA GLU A 158 13.63 -10.98 6.57
C GLU A 158 12.54 -11.91 7.11
N PRO A 159 12.68 -12.43 8.34
CA PRO A 159 11.62 -13.21 8.96
C PRO A 159 10.42 -12.30 9.30
N PRO A 160 9.16 -12.70 9.01
CA PRO A 160 7.99 -11.89 9.35
C PRO A 160 7.72 -11.76 10.85
N TYR A 161 8.29 -12.66 11.66
CA TYR A 161 8.29 -12.68 13.12
C TYR A 161 9.36 -13.65 13.61
N ASP A 162 9.72 -13.57 14.90
CA ASP A 162 10.78 -14.37 15.49
C ASP A 162 10.55 -15.89 15.30
N GLY A 163 11.58 -16.58 14.81
CA GLY A 163 11.54 -18.02 14.54
C GLY A 163 10.88 -18.43 13.21
N ALA A 164 10.38 -17.49 12.40
CA ALA A 164 9.88 -17.77 11.06
C ALA A 164 11.00 -17.90 10.03
N GLN A 165 10.72 -18.62 8.93
CA GLN A 165 11.60 -18.63 7.77
C GLN A 165 11.59 -17.26 7.06
N PRO A 166 12.73 -16.81 6.50
CA PRO A 166 12.80 -15.54 5.78
C PRO A 166 11.80 -15.46 4.62
N MET A 167 11.21 -14.27 4.45
CA MET A 167 10.29 -13.91 3.39
C MET A 167 10.74 -12.59 2.76
N LEU A 168 10.28 -12.32 1.54
CA LEU A 168 10.71 -11.14 0.79
C LEU A 168 9.69 -10.02 0.91
N HIS A 169 10.16 -8.79 1.17
CA HIS A 169 9.31 -7.61 1.05
C HIS A 169 8.90 -7.36 -0.40
N VAL A 170 7.70 -6.81 -0.60
CA VAL A 170 7.14 -6.57 -1.93
C VAL A 170 7.05 -5.06 -2.22
N PRO A 171 8.09 -4.43 -2.80
CA PRO A 171 8.04 -3.00 -3.14
C PRO A 171 7.13 -2.70 -4.33
N ILE A 172 6.82 -3.70 -5.16
CA ILE A 172 6.06 -3.58 -6.42
C ILE A 172 4.54 -3.62 -6.24
N LEU A 173 4.01 -3.44 -5.02
CA LEU A 173 2.58 -3.57 -4.73
C LEU A 173 1.65 -2.67 -5.57
N ALA A 174 2.13 -1.53 -6.06
CA ALA A 174 1.34 -0.62 -6.90
C ALA A 174 1.35 -1.03 -8.40
N ASP A 175 2.28 -1.90 -8.81
CA ASP A 175 2.32 -2.44 -10.17
C ASP A 175 1.51 -3.73 -10.21
N SER A 176 0.19 -3.57 -10.39
CA SER A 176 -0.75 -4.70 -10.37
C SER A 176 -0.39 -5.79 -11.39
N ALA A 177 0.09 -5.40 -12.57
CA ALA A 177 0.44 -6.33 -13.64
C ALA A 177 1.67 -7.14 -13.27
N LYS A 178 2.73 -6.48 -12.81
CA LYS A 178 3.96 -7.14 -12.36
C LYS A 178 3.74 -8.00 -11.13
N LEU A 179 2.90 -7.55 -10.18
CA LEU A 179 2.53 -8.33 -9.00
C LEU A 179 1.82 -9.63 -9.38
N ARG A 180 0.82 -9.57 -10.27
CA ARG A 180 0.10 -10.78 -10.73
C ARG A 180 1.02 -11.73 -11.50
N ALA A 181 1.89 -11.22 -12.35
CA ALA A 181 2.86 -12.03 -13.09
C ALA A 181 3.83 -12.73 -12.14
N MET A 182 4.31 -12.04 -11.10
CA MET A 182 5.16 -12.62 -10.07
C MET A 182 4.44 -13.74 -9.32
N VAL A 183 3.22 -13.51 -8.83
CA VAL A 183 2.45 -14.53 -8.08
C VAL A 183 2.20 -15.79 -8.93
N GLN A 184 1.93 -15.61 -10.23
CA GLN A 184 1.80 -16.73 -11.17
C GLN A 184 3.11 -17.51 -11.31
N ALA A 185 4.23 -16.83 -11.55
CA ALA A 185 5.54 -17.46 -11.73
C ALA A 185 6.04 -18.18 -10.47
N MET A 186 5.68 -17.68 -9.29
CA MET A 186 6.04 -18.32 -8.02
C MET A 186 5.39 -19.70 -7.86
N TRP A 187 4.21 -19.94 -8.41
CA TRP A 187 3.38 -21.10 -8.05
C TRP A 187 4.09 -22.45 -8.17
N GLU A 188 4.87 -22.66 -9.23
CA GLU A 188 5.63 -23.90 -9.46
C GLU A 188 6.68 -24.14 -8.38
N GLU A 189 7.25 -23.07 -7.83
CA GLU A 189 8.33 -23.08 -6.84
C GLU A 189 7.81 -23.05 -5.39
N LEU A 190 6.50 -22.83 -5.19
CA LEU A 190 5.90 -22.79 -3.86
C LEU A 190 5.76 -24.20 -3.26
N PRO A 191 5.99 -24.34 -1.95
CA PRO A 191 5.76 -25.61 -1.27
C PRO A 191 4.28 -26.01 -1.35
N GLU A 192 4.04 -27.30 -1.47
CA GLU A 192 2.69 -27.83 -1.35
C GLU A 192 2.12 -27.58 0.03
N ARG A 193 0.80 -27.44 0.09
CA ARG A 193 0.11 -27.34 1.37
C ARG A 193 0.30 -28.67 2.10
N PRO A 194 0.86 -28.67 3.33
CA PRO A 194 0.95 -29.90 4.09
C PRO A 194 -0.45 -30.49 4.30
N PRO A 195 -0.60 -31.83 4.23
CA PRO A 195 -1.89 -32.47 4.37
C PRO A 195 -2.54 -32.09 5.70
N LYS A 196 -3.85 -31.80 5.67
CA LYS A 196 -4.58 -31.53 6.91
C LYS A 196 -4.49 -32.77 7.80
N LYS A 197 -3.87 -32.63 8.98
CA LYS A 197 -3.97 -33.67 10.02
C LYS A 197 -5.45 -33.91 10.29
N ARG A 198 -5.92 -35.16 10.12
CA ARG A 198 -7.29 -35.53 10.50
C ARG A 198 -7.45 -35.21 11.99
N LYS A 199 -8.51 -34.46 12.34
CA LYS A 199 -8.87 -34.27 13.74
C LYS A 199 -9.14 -35.65 14.31
N ARG A 200 -8.39 -36.03 15.34
CA ARG A 200 -8.62 -37.24 16.13
C ARG A 200 -9.68 -36.95 17.17
#